data_AF-A0A3N2D703-F1
#
_entry.id   AF-A0A3N2D703-F1
#
_cell.length_a   1.000
_cell.length_b   1.000
_cell.length_c   1.000
_cell.angle_alpha   90.00
_cell.angle_beta   90.00
_cell.angle_gamma   90.00
#
_symmetry.space_group_name_H-M   'P 1'
#
loop_
_entity.id
_entity.type
_entity.pdbx_description
1 polymer ?
#
loop_
_entity_poly.entity_id
_entity_poly.type
_entity_poly.pdbx_seq_one_letter_code
_entity_poly.pdbx_strand_id
1 'polypeptide(L)'
;MAIGKKQGGGGFFKPADHTNDLAILVEPKSIKRDQKNEYNGQITYRDELTADVTVFPNSSSLKPNGKPEVYQNMVIASKVLVSTIEHLVGTGDAVIQTVGKPRGKNYYDWLDPEPDAQQAVLAYYESREAASAGVEDDLFGDDE
;
A
#
# COMPACT_ATOMS: atom_id res chain seq x y z
N MET A 1 14.57 20.70 1.09
CA MET A 1 13.48 19.72 1.19
C MET A 1 13.92 18.44 0.49
N ALA A 2 14.04 17.33 1.22
CA ALA A 2 14.45 16.05 0.64
C ALA A 2 13.22 15.36 0.04
N ILE A 3 13.02 15.56 -1.26
CA ILE A 3 12.10 14.77 -2.08
C ILE A 3 12.49 13.30 -1.91
N GLY A 4 11.60 12.52 -1.28
CA GLY A 4 11.74 11.07 -1.16
C GLY A 4 12.11 10.50 -2.52
N LYS A 5 13.22 9.77 -2.56
CA LYS A 5 13.77 9.17 -3.77
C LYS A 5 12.67 8.31 -4.40
N LYS A 6 12.09 8.77 -5.52
CA LYS A 6 11.10 8.00 -6.31
C LYS A 6 11.75 6.69 -6.74
N GLN A 7 11.50 5.62 -6.00
CA GLN A 7 11.97 4.29 -6.37
C GLN A 7 10.96 3.74 -7.38
N GLY A 8 11.44 3.55 -8.61
CA GLY A 8 10.68 3.31 -9.85
C GLY A 8 9.35 2.56 -9.70
N GLY A 9 8.28 3.18 -10.19
CA GLY A 9 6.95 2.59 -10.25
C GLY A 9 6.86 1.40 -11.21
N GLY A 10 5.97 0.46 -10.90
CA GLY A 10 5.66 -0.72 -11.74
C GLY A 10 6.22 -2.06 -11.25
N GLY A 11 6.62 -2.18 -9.98
CA GLY A 11 7.07 -3.44 -9.39
C GLY A 11 5.93 -4.40 -9.03
N PHE A 12 6.25 -5.68 -8.80
CA PHE A 12 5.34 -6.63 -8.17
C PHE A 12 5.54 -6.63 -6.65
N PHE A 13 4.46 -6.57 -5.89
CA PHE A 13 4.50 -6.72 -4.43
C PHE A 13 4.88 -8.15 -4.07
N LYS A 14 5.95 -8.30 -3.28
CA LYS A 14 6.45 -9.59 -2.81
C LYS A 14 6.17 -9.73 -1.32
N PRO A 15 5.09 -10.41 -0.91
CA PRO A 15 4.67 -10.45 0.50
C PRO A 15 5.73 -11.06 1.43
N ALA A 16 6.62 -11.91 0.90
CA ALA A 16 7.71 -12.50 1.66
C ALA A 16 8.77 -11.48 2.13
N ASP A 17 8.97 -10.39 1.37
CA ASP A 17 9.96 -9.37 1.69
C ASP A 17 9.46 -8.40 2.78
N HIS A 18 8.16 -8.46 3.08
CA HIS A 18 7.44 -7.48 3.91
C HIS A 18 6.89 -8.07 5.22
N THR A 19 7.25 -9.32 5.56
CA THR A 19 6.69 -10.00 6.75
C THR A 19 7.13 -9.43 8.09
N ASN A 20 8.18 -8.61 8.09
CA ASN A 20 8.73 -7.99 9.29
C ASN A 20 8.40 -6.49 9.39
N ASP A 21 7.62 -5.96 8.44
CA ASP A 21 7.22 -4.56 8.46
C ASP A 21 6.18 -4.33 9.56
N LEU A 22 6.27 -3.20 10.25
CA LEU A 22 5.37 -2.88 11.36
C LEU A 22 3.97 -2.49 10.88
N ALA A 23 3.90 -1.88 9.70
CA ALA A 23 2.65 -1.54 9.04
C ALA A 23 2.90 -1.26 7.56
N ILE A 24 1.85 -1.44 6.77
CA ILE A 24 1.78 -1.22 5.33
C ILE A 24 0.47 -0.49 5.06
N LEU A 25 0.56 0.72 4.53
CA LEU A 25 -0.58 1.44 3.99
C LEU A 25 -0.74 1.05 2.53
N VAL A 26 -1.93 0.58 2.16
CA VAL A 26 -2.28 0.17 0.80
C VAL A 26 -3.41 1.05 0.30
N GLU A 27 -3.14 1.73 -0.81
CA GLU A 27 -4.05 2.67 -1.46
C GLU A 27 -4.42 2.12 -2.84
N PRO A 28 -5.52 1.34 -2.93
CA PRO A 28 -5.93 0.69 -4.16
C PRO A 28 -6.33 1.70 -5.24
N LYS A 29 -5.88 1.46 -6.47
CA LYS A 29 -6.24 2.28 -7.65
C LYS A 29 -7.14 1.54 -8.62
N SER A 30 -6.83 0.27 -8.88
CA SER A 30 -7.63 -0.55 -9.80
C SER A 30 -7.46 -2.03 -9.51
N ILE A 31 -8.56 -2.77 -9.63
CA ILE A 31 -8.58 -4.23 -9.52
C ILE A 31 -8.91 -4.79 -10.91
N LYS A 32 -8.09 -5.73 -11.36
CA LYS A 32 -8.29 -6.50 -12.59
C LYS A 32 -8.44 -7.96 -12.23
N ARG A 33 -9.60 -8.53 -12.55
CA ARG A 33 -9.89 -9.95 -12.32
C ARG A 33 -9.45 -10.81 -13.48
N ASP A 34 -9.17 -12.08 -13.19
CA ASP A 34 -8.92 -13.13 -14.19
C ASP A 34 -7.89 -12.72 -15.26
N GLN A 35 -6.81 -12.06 -14.84
CA GLN A 35 -5.74 -11.67 -15.73
C GLN A 35 -4.97 -12.92 -16.17
N LYS A 36 -4.91 -13.11 -17.49
CA LYS A 36 -4.16 -14.20 -18.13
C LYS A 36 -2.66 -13.95 -17.91
N ASN A 37 -2.00 -14.87 -17.22
CA ASN A 37 -0.56 -14.90 -17.06
C ASN A 37 -0.01 -16.18 -17.69
N GLU A 38 0.80 -16.03 -18.73
CA GLU A 38 1.43 -17.13 -19.45
C GLU A 38 2.90 -17.22 -19.05
N TYR A 39 3.31 -18.34 -18.47
CA TYR A 39 4.69 -18.57 -18.06
C TYR A 39 5.10 -20.01 -18.38
N ASN A 40 6.19 -20.19 -19.13
CA ASN A 40 6.65 -21.50 -19.60
C ASN A 40 5.55 -22.36 -20.27
N GLY A 41 4.67 -21.73 -21.07
CA GLY A 41 3.58 -22.43 -21.76
C GLY A 41 2.42 -22.86 -20.86
N GLN A 42 2.46 -22.56 -19.55
CA GLN A 42 1.31 -22.71 -18.66
C GLN A 42 0.54 -21.39 -18.60
N ILE A 43 -0.76 -21.48 -18.87
CA ILE A 43 -1.70 -20.37 -18.69
C ILE A 43 -2.26 -20.46 -17.27
N THR A 44 -2.04 -19.41 -16.51
CA THR A 44 -2.60 -19.21 -15.17
C THR A 44 -3.45 -17.97 -15.17
N TYR A 45 -4.49 -17.94 -14.35
CA TYR A 45 -5.33 -16.77 -14.16
C TYR A 45 -5.13 -16.28 -12.73
N ARG A 46 -4.92 -14.97 -12.59
CA ARG A 46 -4.74 -14.32 -11.30
C ARG A 46 -5.47 -12.99 -11.26
N ASP A 47 -5.82 -12.59 -10.05
CA ASP A 47 -6.31 -11.25 -9.83
C ASP A 47 -5.13 -10.33 -9.56
N GLU A 48 -5.21 -9.11 -10.09
CA GLU A 48 -4.18 -8.09 -9.95
C GLU A 48 -4.80 -6.82 -9.36
N LEU A 49 -4.21 -6.33 -8.28
CA LEU A 49 -4.50 -5.02 -7.72
C LEU A 49 -3.32 -4.09 -8.03
N THR A 50 -3.59 -2.95 -8.64
CA THR A 50 -2.62 -1.85 -8.70
C THR A 50 -2.90 -0.90 -7.55
N ALA A 51 -1.90 -0.64 -6.72
CA ALA A 51 -2.01 0.23 -5.56
C ALA A 51 -0.75 1.07 -5.38
N ASP A 52 -0.88 2.21 -4.71
CA ASP A 52 0.26 2.83 -4.04
C ASP A 52 0.42 2.17 -2.68
N VAL A 53 1.65 1.84 -2.32
CA VAL A 53 1.95 1.10 -1.08
C VAL A 53 3.03 1.86 -0.34
N THR A 54 2.74 2.19 0.92
CA THR A 54 3.70 2.82 1.82
C THR A 54 4.07 1.85 2.93
N VAL A 55 5.34 1.50 3.03
CA VAL A 55 5.86 0.50 3.97
C VAL A 55 6.56 1.19 5.14
N PHE A 56 6.25 0.74 6.36
CA PHE A 56 6.84 1.21 7.61
C PHE A 56 7.66 0.07 8.23
N PRO A 57 8.94 -0.09 7.83
CA PRO A 57 9.73 -1.25 8.23
C PRO A 57 10.13 -1.28 9.71
N ASN A 58 10.12 -0.13 10.40
CA ASN A 58 10.54 -0.05 11.79
C ASN A 58 9.95 1.15 12.54
N SER A 59 10.18 1.22 13.85
CA SER A 59 9.62 2.29 14.69
C SER A 59 10.13 3.68 14.32
N SER A 60 11.26 3.80 13.60
CA SER A 60 11.74 5.10 13.12
C SER A 60 10.96 5.61 11.92
N SER A 61 10.44 4.72 11.05
CA SER A 61 9.55 5.11 9.96
C SER A 61 8.17 5.55 10.45
N LEU A 62 7.73 5.09 11.63
CA LEU A 62 6.44 5.47 12.24
C LEU A 62 6.46 6.84 12.92
N LYS A 63 7.62 7.49 13.04
CA LYS A 63 7.72 8.83 13.65
C LYS A 63 7.15 9.88 12.68
N PRO A 64 6.70 11.05 13.17
CA PRO A 64 6.18 12.14 12.32
C PRO A 64 7.14 12.60 11.21
N ASN A 65 8.46 12.53 11.47
CA ASN A 65 9.51 12.84 10.49
C ASN A 65 10.20 11.56 9.96
N GLY A 66 9.53 10.42 10.11
CA GLY A 66 9.98 9.13 9.61
C GLY A 66 10.08 9.14 8.09
N LYS A 67 10.89 8.24 7.55
CA LYS A 67 11.03 8.04 6.12
C LYS A 67 10.48 6.66 5.76
N PRO A 68 9.16 6.51 5.63
CA PRO A 68 8.60 5.27 5.11
C PRO A 68 9.01 5.09 3.65
N GLU A 69 8.95 3.84 3.18
CA GLU A 69 9.25 3.51 1.80
C GLU A 69 7.98 3.59 0.98
N VAL A 70 7.95 4.47 -0.03
CA VAL A 70 6.76 4.70 -0.85
C VAL A 70 6.97 4.06 -2.23
N TYR A 71 6.09 3.13 -2.57
CA TYR A 71 6.05 2.42 -3.83
C TYR A 71 4.81 2.81 -4.61
N GLN A 72 5.00 3.42 -5.79
CA GLN A 72 3.89 3.84 -6.62
C GLN A 72 3.53 2.80 -7.69
N ASN A 73 2.23 2.63 -7.95
CA ASN A 73 1.70 1.73 -8.97
C ASN A 73 2.27 0.30 -8.84
N MET A 74 2.33 -0.21 -7.62
CA MET A 74 2.78 -1.57 -7.36
C MET A 74 1.66 -2.57 -7.66
N VAL A 75 2.01 -3.69 -8.26
CA VAL A 75 1.07 -4.76 -8.65
C VAL A 75 1.07 -5.86 -7.59
N ILE A 76 -0.06 -6.04 -6.91
CA ILE A 76 -0.31 -7.16 -6.00
C ILE A 76 -1.01 -8.25 -6.80
N ALA A 77 -0.29 -9.32 -7.09
CA ALA A 77 -0.72 -10.41 -7.97
C ALA A 77 -1.02 -11.71 -7.18
N SER A 78 -1.99 -11.65 -6.26
CA SER A 78 -2.42 -12.78 -5.43
C SER A 78 -3.92 -12.73 -5.19
N LYS A 79 -4.63 -13.81 -5.54
CA LYS A 79 -6.09 -13.87 -5.41
C LYS A 79 -6.57 -13.61 -3.97
N VAL A 80 -5.84 -14.14 -2.97
CA VAL A 80 -6.18 -13.93 -1.55
C VAL A 80 -5.96 -12.47 -1.17
N LEU A 81 -4.76 -11.92 -1.42
CA LEU A 81 -4.44 -10.55 -1.03
C LEU A 81 -5.36 -9.52 -1.72
N VAL A 82 -5.69 -9.74 -3.00
CA VAL A 82 -6.61 -8.87 -3.73
C VAL A 82 -8.02 -8.95 -3.16
N SER A 83 -8.52 -10.17 -2.90
CA SER A 83 -9.87 -10.36 -2.34
C SER A 83 -10.01 -9.74 -0.95
N THR A 84 -8.99 -9.88 -0.10
CA THR A 84 -9.00 -9.30 1.25
C THR A 84 -9.00 -7.77 1.19
N ILE A 85 -8.15 -7.15 0.34
CA ILE A 85 -8.14 -5.69 0.18
C ILE A 85 -9.46 -5.18 -0.37
N GLU A 86 -10.03 -5.82 -1.38
CA GLU A 86 -11.34 -5.41 -1.92
C GLU A 86 -12.43 -5.42 -0.83
N HIS A 87 -12.43 -6.43 0.04
CA HIS A 87 -13.37 -6.50 1.15
C HIS A 87 -13.16 -5.38 2.18
N LEU A 88 -11.92 -5.08 2.53
CA LEU A 88 -11.58 -4.05 3.50
C LEU A 88 -11.86 -2.63 2.94
N VAL A 89 -11.55 -2.39 1.67
CA VAL A 89 -11.72 -1.11 0.96
C VAL A 89 -13.19 -0.78 0.71
N GLY A 90 -14.09 -1.79 0.73
CA GLY A 90 -15.54 -1.55 0.80
C GLY A 90 -15.98 -0.63 1.97
N THR A 91 -15.06 -0.25 2.86
CA THR A 91 -15.26 0.68 3.98
C THR A 91 -14.45 2.00 3.90
N GLY A 92 -13.58 2.20 2.89
CA GLY A 92 -12.78 3.44 2.75
C GLY A 92 -11.73 3.40 1.62
N ASP A 93 -11.05 4.52 1.36
CA ASP A 93 -10.14 4.69 0.19
C ASP A 93 -8.73 4.10 0.38
N ALA A 94 -8.36 3.75 1.61
CA ALA A 94 -7.07 3.18 1.95
C ALA A 94 -7.18 2.22 3.14
N VAL A 95 -6.26 1.26 3.22
CA VAL A 95 -6.23 0.27 4.32
C VAL A 95 -4.85 0.15 4.93
N ILE A 96 -4.80 -0.01 6.25
CA ILE A 96 -3.57 -0.15 7.03
C ILE A 96 -3.50 -1.59 7.53
N GLN A 97 -2.48 -2.34 7.12
CA GLN A 97 -2.33 -3.76 7.39
C GLN A 97 -0.85 -4.13 7.57
N THR A 98 -0.58 -5.33 8.06
CA THR A 98 0.70 -6.03 7.91
C THR A 98 0.50 -7.21 6.97
N VAL A 99 1.59 -7.84 6.51
CA VAL A 99 1.49 -9.05 5.69
C VAL A 99 2.16 -10.22 6.38
N GLY A 100 1.50 -11.37 6.38
CA GLY A 100 2.03 -12.56 7.05
C GLY A 100 1.33 -13.83 6.61
N LYS A 101 1.75 -14.96 7.18
CA LYS A 101 1.05 -16.23 7.01
C LYS A 101 0.12 -16.45 8.20
N PRO A 102 -1.20 -16.49 8.02
CA PRO A 102 -2.11 -16.81 9.10
C PRO A 102 -1.79 -18.18 9.71
N ARG A 103 -2.07 -18.35 11.01
CA ARG A 103 -1.76 -19.60 11.72
C ARG A 103 -2.39 -20.81 11.02
N GLY A 104 -1.55 -21.77 10.61
CA GLY A 104 -1.99 -22.99 9.93
C GLY A 104 -2.28 -22.85 8.44
N LYS A 105 -1.91 -21.72 7.81
CA LYS A 105 -2.06 -21.48 6.37
C LYS A 105 -0.70 -21.38 5.69
N ASN A 106 -0.64 -21.85 4.44
CA ASN A 106 0.58 -21.81 3.61
C ASN A 106 0.61 -20.64 2.61
N TYR A 107 -0.39 -19.75 2.66
CA TYR A 107 -0.48 -18.55 1.82
C TYR A 107 -0.25 -17.29 2.66
N TYR A 108 0.13 -16.20 1.99
CA TYR A 108 0.20 -14.88 2.61
C TYR A 108 -1.17 -14.20 2.58
N ASP A 109 -1.49 -13.50 3.65
CA ASP A 109 -2.69 -12.69 3.81
C ASP A 109 -2.33 -11.37 4.51
N TRP A 110 -3.27 -10.44 4.49
CA TRP A 110 -3.19 -9.22 5.30
C TRP A 110 -3.63 -9.53 6.73
N LEU A 111 -2.94 -8.90 7.69
CA LEU A 111 -3.18 -9.05 9.11
C LEU A 111 -3.27 -7.66 9.76
N ASP A 112 -3.99 -7.56 10.87
CA ASP A 112 -4.07 -6.30 11.61
C ASP A 112 -2.69 -5.89 12.17
N PRO A 113 -2.29 -4.62 12.03
CA PRO A 113 -1.10 -4.11 12.69
C PRO A 113 -1.30 -4.00 14.21
N GLU A 114 -0.21 -3.82 14.95
CA GLU A 114 -0.31 -3.41 16.34
C GLU A 114 -1.00 -2.02 16.45
N PRO A 115 -1.81 -1.77 17.50
CA PRO A 115 -2.62 -0.54 17.60
C PRO A 115 -1.82 0.76 17.52
N ASP A 116 -0.61 0.76 18.07
CA ASP A 116 0.31 1.91 18.07
C ASP A 116 0.85 2.21 16.66
N ALA A 117 1.23 1.17 15.91
CA ALA A 117 1.63 1.28 14.52
C ALA A 117 0.47 1.77 13.65
N GLN A 118 -0.74 1.23 13.86
CA GLN A 118 -1.94 1.66 13.15
C GLN A 118 -2.22 3.15 13.36
N GLN A 119 -2.18 3.64 14.60
CA GLN A 119 -2.42 5.04 14.92
C GLN A 119 -1.35 5.96 14.29
N ALA A 120 -0.09 5.55 14.31
CA ALA A 120 1.00 6.32 13.71
C ALA A 120 0.87 6.43 12.18
N VAL A 121 0.48 5.34 11.51
CA VAL A 121 0.25 5.36 10.06
C VAL A 121 -0.98 6.19 9.70
N LEU A 122 -2.04 6.14 10.50
CA LEU A 122 -3.22 6.99 10.29
C LEU A 122 -2.85 8.47 10.37
N ALA A 123 -2.09 8.88 11.40
CA ALA A 123 -1.64 10.26 11.54
C ALA A 123 -0.73 10.70 10.37
N TYR A 124 0.13 9.80 9.88
CA TYR A 124 0.91 10.05 8.66
C TYR A 124 0.00 10.29 7.45
N TYR A 125 -0.99 9.42 7.23
CA TYR A 125 -1.94 9.53 6.12
C TYR A 125 -2.68 10.87 6.17
N GLU A 126 -3.30 11.21 7.30
CA GLU A 126 -4.03 12.47 7.48
C GLU A 126 -3.15 13.70 7.24
N SER A 127 -1.90 13.68 7.72
CA SER A 127 -0.96 14.79 7.51
C SER A 127 -0.58 14.97 6.04
N ARG A 128 -0.47 13.87 5.30
CA ARG A 128 -0.16 13.86 3.86
C ARG A 128 -1.35 14.38 3.05
N GLU A 129 -2.56 13.95 3.39
CA GLU A 129 -3.78 14.42 2.73
C GLU A 129 -4.00 15.92 2.99
N ALA A 130 -3.82 16.37 4.23
CA ALA A 130 -3.93 17.79 4.57
C ALA A 130 -2.89 18.66 3.84
N ALA A 131 -1.64 18.18 3.72
CA ALA A 131 -0.61 18.88 2.97
C ALA A 131 -0.91 18.93 1.46
N SER A 132 -1.60 17.92 0.92
CA SER A 132 -1.99 17.89 -0.49
C SER A 132 -3.15 18.85 -0.76
N ALA A 133 -4.13 18.91 0.14
CA ALA A 133 -5.27 19.84 0.04
C ALA A 133 -4.84 21.32 0.13
N GLY A 134 -3.81 21.64 0.92
CA GLY A 134 -3.31 23.02 1.06
C GLY A 134 -2.56 23.56 -0.18
N VAL A 135 -2.20 22.70 -1.14
CA VAL A 135 -1.48 23.13 -2.37
C VAL A 135 -2.45 23.54 -3.49
N GLU A 136 -3.71 23.10 -3.44
CA GLU A 136 -4.73 23.45 -4.44
C GLU A 136 -5.31 24.86 -4.26
N ASP A 137 -5.22 25.46 -3.07
CA ASP A 137 -5.78 26.79 -2.78
C ASP A 137 -4.91 27.95 -3.32
N ASP A 138 -3.59 27.74 -3.48
CA ASP A 138 -2.63 28.77 -3.94
C ASP A 138 -2.52 28.90 -5.47
N LEU A 139 -3.23 28.10 -6.27
CA LEU A 139 -3.11 28.08 -7.75
C LEU A 139 -4.22 28.85 -8.50
N PHE A 140 -5.21 29.41 -7.81
CA PHE A 140 -6.33 30.14 -8.43
C PHE A 140 -6.52 31.59 -7.94
N GLY A 141 -5.55 32.15 -7.20
CA GLY A 141 -5.64 33.51 -6.66
C GLY A 141 -4.42 34.36 -7.00
N ASP A 142 -4.34 34.86 -8.23
CA ASP A 142 -3.90 36.24 -8.58
C ASP A 142 -3.79 36.34 -10.11
N ASP A 143 -4.85 36.80 -10.77
CA ASP A 143 -4.73 37.54 -12.03
C ASP A 143 -5.63 38.77 -11.84
N GLU A 144 -4.95 39.90 -11.66
CA GLU A 144 -5.45 41.25 -11.33
C GLU A 144 -6.46 41.81 -12.35
#